data_AF-A0A4U9IDX7-F1
#
_entry.id   AF-A0A4U9IDX7-F1
#
_cell.length_a   1.000
_cell.length_b   1.000
_cell.length_c   1.000
_cell.angle_alpha   90.00
_cell.angle_beta   90.00
_cell.angle_gamma   90.00
#
_symmetry.space_group_name_H-M   'P 1'
#
loop_
_entity.id
_entity.type
_entity.pdbx_description
1 polymer ?
#
loop_
_entity_poly.entity_id
_entity_poly.type
_entity_poly.pdbx_seq_one_letter_code
_entity_poly.pdbx_strand_id
1 'polypeptide(L)'
;MLSSFFCQVFSTLAVCAILRWQVGSRWRYHVPSRFMAARITWLGFALPLGIKMSMFLASYLCDFPVTLANFTDRGSIIYHIVDIQSLVCAVIIFTMLFYYPLRMIINPNYARAFWQRNMRDSFSSRNRLFTSVLLVCLIAGLLLLCLPFTSDIIAGYLVPVIFILFTIGISRFRYPMIALGWALSALMLLTYNSNFLQGVQNGYSLAFVLSVLISFAICLSYMSRIYQRSEWLKRGWQERALIDPLTGLRNLRALESFLTDNKDTTLCCLRMDNLEFLSRHYGLMMRVQCKRAIIRQLQPLLMPNEQVFQIPGNELVVVLSGPETGARLQHIVDHLNSRKIYWNNTGLDIEFGAAWGGVEFKCGESLYHTLGQLSWLAEKSCSAHQVLSLNNSLETVSGQTTDRVLMLGRVKRALDEGGLRLYAQPIQRWDGVGYHEILSRLESEGELLTPDKFLPLVRSLT
;
A
#
# COMPACT_ATOMS: atom_id res chain seq x y z
N MET A 1 -31.86 -41.06 21.76
CA MET A 1 -30.82 -40.03 22.01
C MET A 1 -29.42 -40.51 21.63
N LEU A 2 -28.95 -41.68 22.09
CA LEU A 2 -27.60 -42.19 21.81
C LEU A 2 -27.27 -42.29 20.30
N SER A 3 -28.20 -42.82 19.49
CA SER A 3 -27.99 -42.98 18.04
C SER A 3 -27.94 -41.65 17.27
N SER A 4 -28.70 -40.62 17.71
CA SER A 4 -28.66 -39.29 17.09
C SER A 4 -27.32 -38.59 17.36
N PHE A 5 -26.81 -38.72 18.58
CA PHE A 5 -25.47 -38.24 18.93
C PHE A 5 -24.39 -38.97 18.11
N PHE A 6 -24.52 -40.29 17.95
CA PHE A 6 -23.61 -41.08 17.12
C PHE A 6 -23.60 -40.62 15.65
N CYS A 7 -24.76 -40.37 15.05
CA CYS A 7 -24.89 -39.83 13.69
C CYS A 7 -24.18 -38.47 13.52
N GLN A 8 -24.35 -37.56 14.48
CA GLN A 8 -23.70 -36.24 14.47
C GLN A 8 -22.17 -36.35 14.63
N VAL A 9 -21.70 -37.18 15.56
CA VAL A 9 -20.26 -37.38 15.79
C VAL A 9 -19.60 -38.09 14.61
N PHE A 10 -20.24 -39.09 14.02
CA PHE A 10 -19.71 -39.79 12.86
C PHE A 10 -19.53 -38.86 11.65
N SER A 11 -20.58 -38.08 11.32
CA SER A 11 -20.54 -37.14 10.20
C SER A 11 -19.48 -36.05 10.41
N THR A 12 -19.37 -35.50 11.63
CA THR A 12 -18.33 -34.51 11.97
C THR A 12 -16.92 -35.07 11.84
N LEU A 13 -16.66 -36.29 12.32
CA LEU A 13 -15.35 -36.94 12.21
C LEU A 13 -14.98 -37.23 10.75
N ALA A 14 -15.92 -37.73 9.95
CA ALA A 14 -15.69 -38.02 8.53
C ALA A 14 -15.30 -36.76 7.75
N VAL A 15 -16.06 -35.68 7.90
CA VAL A 15 -15.77 -34.40 7.24
C VAL A 15 -14.44 -33.80 7.72
N CYS A 16 -14.15 -33.88 9.02
CA CYS A 16 -12.86 -33.43 9.56
C CYS A 16 -11.68 -34.27 9.02
N ALA A 17 -11.86 -35.56 8.79
CA ALA A 17 -10.83 -36.44 8.22
C ALA A 17 -10.53 -36.07 6.75
N ILE A 18 -11.58 -35.82 5.96
CA ILE A 18 -11.47 -35.36 4.56
C ILE A 18 -10.76 -34.00 4.50
N LEU A 19 -11.13 -33.06 5.37
CA LEU A 19 -10.47 -31.76 5.45
C LEU A 19 -9.02 -31.86 5.88
N ARG A 20 -8.69 -32.75 6.82
CA ARG A 20 -7.31 -33.02 7.22
C ARG A 20 -6.50 -33.61 6.06
N TRP A 21 -7.10 -34.48 5.26
CA TRP A 21 -6.45 -35.03 4.07
C TRP A 21 -6.19 -33.97 3.00
N GLN A 22 -7.14 -33.06 2.74
CA GLN A 22 -7.00 -32.01 1.72
C GLN A 22 -6.10 -30.84 2.15
N VAL A 23 -6.16 -30.41 3.41
CA VAL A 23 -5.46 -29.20 3.91
C VAL A 23 -4.12 -29.54 4.60
N GLY A 24 -3.89 -30.81 4.93
CA GLY A 24 -2.67 -31.28 5.57
C GLY A 24 -2.63 -31.03 7.09
N SER A 25 -1.46 -31.24 7.70
CA SER A 25 -1.26 -31.22 9.17
C SER A 25 -1.58 -29.87 9.84
N ARG A 26 -1.57 -28.79 9.07
CA ARG A 26 -1.80 -27.41 9.55
C ARG A 26 -3.27 -26.97 9.50
N TRP A 27 -4.23 -27.85 9.21
CA TRP A 27 -5.67 -27.51 9.16
C TRP A 27 -6.22 -26.87 10.46
N ARG A 28 -5.56 -27.14 11.60
CA ARG A 28 -5.89 -26.59 12.92
C ARG A 28 -5.27 -25.21 13.21
N TYR A 29 -4.21 -24.84 12.49
CA TYR A 29 -3.50 -23.58 12.69
C TYR A 29 -4.06 -22.49 11.76
N HIS A 30 -3.92 -21.23 12.19
CA HIS A 30 -4.46 -20.02 11.57
C HIS A 30 -4.70 -20.14 10.04
N VAL A 31 -5.96 -20.04 9.63
CA VAL A 31 -6.45 -20.48 8.31
C VAL A 31 -5.79 -19.66 7.18
N PRO A 32 -5.03 -20.28 6.27
CA PRO A 32 -4.57 -19.62 5.05
C PRO A 32 -5.78 -19.29 4.16
N SER A 33 -5.80 -18.11 3.54
CA SER A 33 -6.91 -17.66 2.67
C SER A 33 -7.23 -18.64 1.53
N ARG A 34 -6.26 -19.44 1.10
CA ARG A 34 -6.39 -20.39 -0.03
C ARG A 34 -7.37 -21.55 0.23
N PHE A 35 -7.48 -22.05 1.46
CA PHE A 35 -8.32 -23.22 1.79
C PHE A 35 -9.66 -22.84 2.45
N MET A 36 -10.04 -21.56 2.37
CA MET A 36 -11.26 -21.07 3.00
C MET A 36 -12.52 -21.62 2.32
N ALA A 37 -12.55 -21.63 0.99
CA ALA A 37 -13.66 -22.19 0.22
C ALA A 37 -13.87 -23.67 0.58
N ALA A 38 -12.80 -24.46 0.58
CA ALA A 38 -12.84 -25.87 0.98
C ALA A 38 -13.39 -26.07 2.41
N ARG A 39 -13.02 -25.21 3.37
CA ARG A 39 -13.55 -25.32 4.73
C ARG A 39 -15.03 -24.97 4.82
N ILE A 40 -15.47 -23.93 4.12
CA ILE A 40 -16.88 -23.51 4.10
C ILE A 40 -17.73 -24.56 3.38
N THR A 41 -17.25 -25.14 2.27
CA THR A 41 -17.99 -26.20 1.56
C THR A 41 -18.11 -27.45 2.41
N TRP A 42 -17.01 -27.93 2.99
CA TRP A 42 -17.03 -29.16 3.78
C TRP A 42 -17.70 -28.99 5.15
N LEU A 43 -17.26 -28.03 5.97
CA LEU A 43 -17.88 -27.83 7.30
C LEU A 43 -19.24 -27.12 7.18
N GLY A 44 -19.39 -26.14 6.31
CA GLY A 44 -20.61 -25.33 6.24
C GLY A 44 -21.76 -26.02 5.52
N PHE A 45 -21.50 -26.80 4.47
CA PHE A 45 -22.57 -27.41 3.65
C PHE A 45 -22.57 -28.93 3.70
N ALA A 46 -21.42 -29.58 3.49
CA ALA A 46 -21.36 -31.04 3.43
C ALA A 46 -21.63 -31.71 4.80
N LEU A 47 -21.22 -31.07 5.90
CA LEU A 47 -21.49 -31.58 7.25
C LEU A 47 -22.99 -31.57 7.60
N PRO A 48 -23.73 -30.45 7.47
CA PRO A 48 -25.19 -30.47 7.63
C PRO A 48 -25.92 -31.50 6.79
N LEU A 49 -25.52 -31.64 5.51
CA LEU A 49 -26.08 -32.63 4.61
C LEU A 49 -25.77 -34.05 5.09
N GLY A 50 -24.52 -34.29 5.50
CA GLY A 50 -24.08 -35.58 6.05
C GLY A 50 -24.81 -35.95 7.34
N ILE A 51 -25.08 -34.99 8.23
CA ILE A 51 -25.87 -35.20 9.45
C ILE A 51 -27.29 -35.63 9.07
N LYS A 52 -27.98 -34.89 8.18
CA LYS A 52 -29.33 -35.27 7.70
C LYS A 52 -29.35 -36.63 7.03
N MET A 53 -28.39 -36.93 6.14
CA MET A 53 -28.29 -38.23 5.46
C MET A 53 -28.05 -39.38 6.44
N SER A 54 -27.17 -39.17 7.44
CA SER A 54 -26.90 -40.19 8.47
C SER A 54 -28.10 -40.43 9.38
N MET A 55 -28.90 -39.39 9.68
CA MET A 55 -30.14 -39.52 10.45
C MET A 55 -31.22 -40.25 9.65
N PHE A 56 -31.33 -39.98 8.34
CA PHE A 56 -32.24 -40.70 7.45
C PHE A 56 -31.87 -42.20 7.37
N LEU A 57 -30.59 -42.51 7.18
CA LEU A 57 -30.10 -43.89 7.10
C LEU A 57 -30.29 -44.64 8.44
N ALA A 58 -30.02 -43.97 9.57
CA ALA A 58 -30.25 -44.56 10.89
C ALA A 58 -31.73 -44.85 11.12
N SER A 59 -32.63 -43.99 10.64
CA SER A 59 -34.08 -44.20 10.74
C SER A 59 -34.58 -45.38 9.91
N TYR A 60 -33.87 -45.79 8.87
CA TYR A 60 -34.18 -46.99 8.09
C TYR A 60 -33.69 -48.27 8.79
N LEU A 61 -32.60 -48.17 9.56
CA LEU A 61 -31.94 -49.30 10.21
C LEU A 61 -32.43 -49.56 11.65
N CYS A 62 -33.06 -48.58 12.30
CA CYS A 62 -33.55 -48.67 13.68
C CYS A 62 -34.93 -48.00 13.81
N ASP A 63 -35.92 -48.70 14.37
CA ASP A 63 -37.24 -48.13 14.69
C ASP A 63 -37.11 -47.10 15.83
N PHE A 64 -37.30 -45.81 15.50
CA PHE A 64 -37.22 -44.72 16.48
C PHE A 64 -38.58 -44.39 17.11
N PRO A 65 -38.61 -43.96 18.38
CA PRO A 65 -39.82 -43.42 18.99
C PRO A 65 -40.25 -42.10 18.33
N VAL A 66 -41.57 -41.97 18.15
CA VAL A 66 -42.31 -40.97 17.35
C VAL A 66 -42.01 -39.51 17.74
N THR A 67 -41.46 -39.24 18.93
CA THR A 67 -41.14 -37.87 19.39
C THR A 67 -39.84 -37.30 18.80
N LEU A 68 -38.92 -38.15 18.32
CA LEU A 68 -37.77 -37.74 17.49
C LEU A 68 -38.07 -37.86 15.99
N ALA A 69 -39.21 -38.46 15.62
CA ALA A 69 -39.62 -38.68 14.23
C ALA A 69 -40.13 -37.40 13.55
N ASN A 70 -40.24 -36.26 14.24
CA ASN A 70 -40.54 -34.96 13.61
C ASN A 70 -39.49 -34.54 12.55
N PHE A 71 -38.32 -35.17 12.51
CA PHE A 71 -37.33 -34.97 11.43
C PHE A 71 -37.60 -35.80 10.17
N THR A 72 -38.37 -36.88 10.28
CA THR A 72 -38.72 -37.85 9.23
C THR A 72 -40.21 -37.84 8.89
N ASP A 73 -41.04 -37.14 9.67
CA ASP A 73 -42.46 -37.01 9.39
C ASP A 73 -42.69 -36.29 8.05
N ARG A 74 -43.79 -36.61 7.38
CA ARG A 74 -44.19 -36.11 6.05
C ARG A 74 -44.58 -34.63 6.08
N GLY A 75 -43.75 -33.77 6.67
CA GLY A 75 -43.86 -32.33 6.57
C GLY A 75 -43.71 -31.89 5.11
N SER A 76 -44.38 -30.81 4.73
CA SER A 76 -44.17 -30.20 3.42
C SER A 76 -42.67 -29.96 3.16
N ILE A 77 -42.22 -30.15 1.90
CA ILE A 77 -40.81 -30.06 1.45
C ILE A 77 -40.07 -28.83 2.04
N ILE A 78 -40.81 -27.75 2.29
CA ILE A 78 -40.31 -26.48 2.84
C ILE A 78 -39.70 -26.65 4.23
N TYR A 79 -40.27 -27.47 5.12
CA TYR A 79 -39.73 -27.65 6.47
C TYR A 79 -38.38 -28.39 6.44
N HIS A 80 -38.19 -29.32 5.50
CA HIS A 80 -36.88 -29.95 5.31
C HIS A 80 -35.83 -28.97 4.79
N ILE A 81 -36.22 -27.99 3.95
CA ILE A 81 -35.32 -26.93 3.48
C ILE A 81 -34.92 -26.02 4.65
N VAL A 82 -35.89 -25.60 5.46
CA VAL A 82 -35.66 -24.80 6.68
C VAL A 82 -34.71 -25.52 7.63
N ASP A 83 -34.93 -26.81 7.88
CA ASP A 83 -34.04 -27.61 8.73
C ASP A 83 -32.60 -27.60 8.22
N ILE A 84 -32.38 -27.90 6.93
CA ILE A 84 -31.04 -27.92 6.34
C ILE A 84 -30.39 -26.54 6.44
N GLN A 85 -31.12 -25.48 6.10
CA GLN A 85 -30.62 -24.11 6.20
C GLN A 85 -30.30 -23.72 7.64
N SER A 86 -31.12 -24.12 8.62
CA SER A 86 -30.87 -23.85 10.04
C SER A 86 -29.56 -24.50 10.51
N LEU A 87 -29.28 -25.71 10.04
CA LEU A 87 -28.09 -26.47 10.37
C LEU A 87 -26.83 -25.86 9.69
N VAL A 88 -26.95 -25.42 8.44
CA VAL A 88 -25.91 -24.64 7.73
C VAL A 88 -25.62 -23.32 8.45
N CYS A 89 -26.68 -22.59 8.82
CA CYS A 89 -26.58 -21.33 9.57
C CYS A 89 -25.85 -21.54 10.91
N ALA A 90 -26.20 -22.61 11.63
CA ALA A 90 -25.56 -22.95 12.90
C ALA A 90 -24.05 -23.22 12.76
N VAL A 91 -23.65 -23.98 11.74
CA VAL A 91 -22.22 -24.28 11.54
C VAL A 91 -21.45 -23.05 11.08
N ILE A 92 -22.00 -22.20 10.21
CA ILE A 92 -21.27 -21.02 9.69
C ILE A 92 -21.18 -19.92 10.74
N ILE A 93 -22.27 -19.60 11.43
CA ILE A 93 -22.37 -18.46 12.34
C ILE A 93 -21.94 -18.85 13.75
N PHE A 94 -22.56 -19.87 14.35
CA PHE A 94 -22.40 -20.16 15.78
C PHE A 94 -21.12 -20.93 16.12
N THR A 95 -20.50 -21.66 15.19
CA THR A 95 -19.20 -22.31 15.44
C THR A 95 -18.15 -21.30 15.94
N MET A 96 -18.14 -20.09 15.40
CA MET A 96 -17.21 -19.04 15.83
C MET A 96 -17.54 -18.49 17.21
N LEU A 97 -18.85 -18.37 17.51
CA LEU A 97 -19.36 -17.93 18.81
C LEU A 97 -18.94 -18.86 19.94
N PHE A 98 -18.85 -20.18 19.71
CA PHE A 98 -18.42 -21.13 20.73
C PHE A 98 -16.91 -21.35 20.73
N TYR A 99 -16.26 -21.40 19.56
CA TYR A 99 -14.84 -21.72 19.45
C TYR A 99 -13.91 -20.71 20.14
N TYR A 100 -14.10 -19.40 19.91
CA TYR A 100 -13.19 -18.40 20.46
C TYR A 100 -13.37 -18.21 21.98
N PRO A 101 -14.59 -18.10 22.53
CA PRO A 101 -14.78 -18.01 23.98
C PRO A 101 -14.32 -19.26 24.72
N LEU A 102 -14.59 -20.46 24.20
CA LEU A 102 -14.07 -21.70 24.81
C LEU A 102 -12.54 -21.67 24.89
N ARG A 103 -11.88 -21.25 23.82
CA ARG A 103 -10.41 -21.09 23.80
C ARG A 103 -9.92 -20.00 24.74
N MET A 104 -10.70 -18.95 24.93
CA MET A 104 -10.42 -17.84 25.85
C MET A 104 -10.54 -18.28 27.32
N ILE A 105 -11.53 -19.14 27.63
CA ILE A 105 -11.75 -19.73 28.96
C ILE A 105 -10.65 -20.73 29.30
N ILE A 106 -10.29 -21.62 28.37
CA ILE A 106 -9.26 -22.65 28.60
C ILE A 106 -7.87 -22.02 28.77
N ASN A 107 -7.57 -20.93 28.06
CA ASN A 107 -6.25 -20.29 28.10
C ASN A 107 -6.35 -18.76 28.27
N PRO A 108 -6.14 -18.23 29.48
CA PRO A 108 -6.22 -16.79 29.74
C PRO A 108 -5.09 -16.00 29.05
N ASN A 109 -3.95 -16.62 28.74
CA ASN A 109 -2.89 -15.97 27.97
C ASN A 109 -3.31 -15.76 26.52
N TYR A 110 -4.06 -16.72 25.94
CA TYR A 110 -4.67 -16.53 24.64
C TYR A 110 -5.68 -15.39 24.65
N ALA A 111 -6.48 -15.26 25.72
CA ALA A 111 -7.42 -14.14 25.90
C ALA A 111 -6.72 -12.78 25.82
N ARG A 112 -5.64 -12.60 26.59
CA ARG A 112 -4.85 -11.37 26.59
C ARG A 112 -4.23 -11.10 25.21
N ALA A 113 -3.62 -12.11 24.59
CA ALA A 113 -3.03 -11.97 23.27
C ALA A 113 -4.08 -11.66 22.20
N PHE A 114 -5.26 -12.25 22.28
CA PHE A 114 -6.38 -11.99 21.39
C PHE A 114 -6.89 -10.56 21.52
N TRP A 115 -7.03 -10.05 22.75
CA TRP A 115 -7.40 -8.66 23.01
C TRP A 115 -6.34 -7.68 22.50
N GLN A 116 -5.07 -7.89 22.84
CA GLN A 116 -3.97 -7.02 22.41
C GLN A 116 -3.84 -6.97 20.88
N ARG A 117 -4.02 -8.09 20.19
CA ARG A 117 -3.91 -8.15 18.72
C ARG A 117 -5.12 -7.55 18.02
N ASN A 118 -6.33 -7.73 18.55
CA ASN A 118 -7.55 -7.37 17.82
C ASN A 118 -8.17 -6.03 18.24
N MET A 119 -7.99 -5.59 19.49
CA MET A 119 -8.62 -4.37 20.02
C MET A 119 -7.66 -3.18 20.09
N ARG A 120 -6.37 -3.41 20.36
CA ARG A 120 -5.40 -2.31 20.59
C ARG A 120 -5.29 -1.38 19.37
N ASP A 121 -5.20 -1.94 18.17
CA ASP A 121 -5.06 -1.17 16.94
C ASP A 121 -6.34 -0.37 16.61
N SER A 122 -7.51 -0.99 16.85
CA SER A 122 -8.83 -0.41 16.55
C SER A 122 -9.20 0.76 17.48
N PHE A 123 -8.67 0.81 18.70
CA PHE A 123 -8.90 1.90 19.66
C PHE A 123 -7.73 2.89 19.79
N SER A 124 -6.86 2.97 18.77
CA SER A 124 -5.80 3.99 18.71
C SER A 124 -6.38 5.41 18.72
N SER A 125 -5.66 6.36 19.33
CA SER A 125 -6.13 7.76 19.56
C SER A 125 -6.74 8.42 18.32
N ARG A 126 -6.11 8.21 17.15
CA ARG A 126 -6.55 8.76 15.86
C ARG A 126 -7.91 8.22 15.39
N ASN A 127 -8.26 6.99 15.73
CA ASN A 127 -9.45 6.29 15.21
C ASN A 127 -10.52 6.02 16.27
N ARG A 128 -10.25 6.35 17.54
CA ARG A 128 -11.10 6.01 18.69
C ARG A 128 -12.52 6.56 18.57
N LEU A 129 -12.69 7.80 18.11
CA LEU A 129 -14.00 8.44 17.96
C LEU A 129 -14.87 7.70 16.93
N PHE A 130 -14.29 7.38 15.77
CA PHE A 130 -15.01 6.67 14.71
C PHE A 130 -15.39 5.26 15.15
N THR A 131 -14.48 4.53 15.81
CA THR A 131 -14.77 3.16 16.28
C THR A 131 -15.77 3.13 17.42
N SER A 132 -15.76 4.12 18.33
CA SER A 132 -16.78 4.24 19.37
C SER A 132 -18.15 4.58 18.80
N VAL A 133 -18.23 5.52 17.85
CA VAL A 133 -19.50 5.89 17.20
C VAL A 133 -20.10 4.68 16.47
N LEU A 134 -19.30 3.95 15.71
CA LEU A 134 -19.77 2.75 15.01
C LEU A 134 -20.32 1.69 15.98
N LEU A 135 -19.64 1.45 17.10
CA LEU A 135 -20.06 0.47 18.09
C LEU A 135 -21.34 0.92 18.82
N VAL A 136 -21.45 2.21 19.16
CA VAL A 136 -22.68 2.78 19.75
C VAL A 136 -23.85 2.67 18.78
N CYS A 137 -23.68 3.01 17.50
CA CYS A 137 -24.73 2.85 16.49
C CYS A 137 -25.15 1.40 16.32
N LEU A 138 -24.20 0.45 16.35
CA LEU A 138 -24.49 -0.98 16.24
C LEU A 138 -25.27 -1.48 17.46
N ILE A 139 -24.86 -1.11 18.68
CA ILE A 139 -25.57 -1.48 19.90
C ILE A 139 -26.96 -0.86 19.94
N ALA A 140 -27.08 0.44 19.64
CA ALA A 140 -28.36 1.15 19.61
C ALA A 140 -29.31 0.53 18.58
N GLY A 141 -28.81 0.19 17.39
CA GLY A 141 -29.57 -0.53 16.37
C GLY A 141 -30.06 -1.89 16.87
N LEU A 142 -29.18 -2.72 17.43
CA LEU A 142 -29.57 -4.03 17.96
C LEU A 142 -30.60 -3.93 19.10
N LEU A 143 -30.41 -2.99 20.03
CA LEU A 143 -31.37 -2.76 21.12
C LEU A 143 -32.73 -2.32 20.58
N LEU A 144 -32.75 -1.40 19.60
CA LEU A 144 -33.98 -0.94 18.97
C LEU A 144 -34.73 -2.08 18.28
N LEU A 145 -34.02 -3.02 17.62
CA LEU A 145 -34.63 -4.23 17.04
C LEU A 145 -35.07 -5.26 18.09
N CYS A 146 -34.41 -5.37 19.23
CA CYS A 146 -34.77 -6.37 20.24
C CYS A 146 -35.88 -5.90 21.18
N LEU A 147 -36.21 -4.60 21.16
CA LEU A 147 -37.34 -4.05 21.91
C LEU A 147 -38.67 -4.43 21.23
N PRO A 148 -39.70 -4.82 22.00
CA PRO A 148 -40.98 -5.30 21.48
C PRO A 148 -41.87 -4.13 20.99
N PHE A 149 -41.42 -3.39 19.98
CA PHE A 149 -42.23 -2.35 19.34
C PHE A 149 -43.10 -2.98 18.25
N THR A 150 -44.42 -2.84 18.34
CA THR A 150 -45.39 -3.39 17.38
C THR A 150 -45.51 -2.53 16.11
N SER A 151 -44.41 -2.30 15.40
CA SER A 151 -44.42 -1.59 14.11
C SER A 151 -43.65 -2.37 13.05
N ASP A 152 -44.37 -2.83 12.03
CA ASP A 152 -43.82 -3.61 10.90
C ASP A 152 -42.77 -2.84 10.10
N ILE A 153 -42.87 -1.50 10.09
CA ILE A 153 -41.95 -0.59 9.41
C ILE A 153 -40.57 -0.60 10.08
N ILE A 154 -40.51 -0.74 11.40
CA ILE A 154 -39.24 -0.69 12.14
C ILE A 154 -38.45 -1.99 11.92
N ALA A 155 -39.11 -3.15 11.82
CA ALA A 155 -38.43 -4.43 11.67
C ALA A 155 -37.86 -4.67 10.26
N GLY A 156 -38.61 -4.30 9.21
CA GLY A 156 -38.20 -4.54 7.82
C GLY A 156 -37.02 -3.69 7.33
N TYR A 157 -36.98 -2.41 7.71
CA TYR A 157 -35.97 -1.46 7.21
C TYR A 157 -34.71 -1.39 8.06
N LEU A 158 -34.76 -1.80 9.33
CA LEU A 158 -33.64 -1.66 10.26
C LEU A 158 -32.65 -2.84 10.19
N VAL A 159 -33.07 -4.02 9.72
CA VAL A 159 -32.18 -5.18 9.51
C VAL A 159 -31.09 -4.90 8.46
N PRO A 160 -31.39 -4.35 7.26
CA PRO A 160 -30.36 -3.95 6.31
C PRO A 160 -29.37 -2.92 6.87
N VAL A 161 -29.80 -2.04 7.77
CA VAL A 161 -28.91 -1.07 8.43
C VAL A 161 -27.86 -1.80 9.26
N ILE A 162 -28.22 -2.87 9.97
CA ILE A 162 -27.24 -3.71 10.68
C ILE A 162 -26.21 -4.30 9.71
N PHE A 163 -26.66 -4.79 8.55
CA PHE A 163 -25.76 -5.33 7.54
C PHE A 163 -24.75 -4.27 7.05
N ILE A 164 -25.21 -3.04 6.82
CA ILE A 164 -24.35 -1.91 6.44
C ILE A 164 -23.38 -1.55 7.57
N LEU A 165 -23.82 -1.54 8.83
CA LEU A 165 -22.92 -1.29 9.96
C LEU A 165 -21.82 -2.35 10.07
N PHE A 166 -22.15 -3.61 9.83
CA PHE A 166 -21.15 -4.70 9.79
C PHE A 166 -20.18 -4.57 8.62
N THR A 167 -20.64 -4.18 7.42
CA THR A 167 -19.74 -3.96 6.27
C THR A 167 -18.81 -2.78 6.50
N ILE A 168 -19.27 -1.68 7.11
CA ILE A 168 -18.41 -0.57 7.55
C ILE A 168 -17.42 -1.05 8.62
N GLY A 169 -17.88 -1.92 9.55
CA GLY A 169 -17.06 -2.52 10.60
C GLY A 169 -15.88 -3.36 10.09
N ILE A 170 -15.97 -3.92 8.87
CA ILE A 170 -14.87 -4.62 8.21
C ILE A 170 -13.63 -3.74 8.10
N SER A 171 -13.81 -2.44 7.88
CA SER A 171 -12.68 -1.52 7.70
C SER A 171 -11.83 -1.32 8.96
N ARG A 172 -12.37 -1.65 10.15
CA ARG A 172 -11.76 -1.31 11.44
C ARG A 172 -11.45 -2.51 12.32
N PHE A 173 -12.29 -3.53 12.28
CA PHE A 173 -12.17 -4.69 13.15
C PHE A 173 -11.50 -5.85 12.42
N ARG A 174 -10.79 -6.68 13.19
CA ARG A 174 -10.22 -7.92 12.64
C ARG A 174 -11.30 -8.99 12.48
N TYR A 175 -11.12 -9.91 11.54
CA TYR A 175 -12.06 -11.00 11.24
C TYR A 175 -12.67 -11.71 12.47
N PRO A 176 -11.89 -12.11 13.51
CA PRO A 176 -12.45 -12.77 14.67
C PRO A 176 -13.46 -11.89 15.45
N MET A 177 -13.24 -10.58 15.53
CA MET A 177 -14.16 -9.65 16.19
C MET A 177 -15.46 -9.50 15.42
N ILE A 178 -15.36 -9.36 14.10
CA ILE A 178 -16.52 -9.23 13.21
C ILE A 178 -17.36 -10.51 13.24
N ALA A 179 -16.71 -11.68 13.20
CA ALA A 179 -17.39 -12.96 13.27
C ALA A 179 -18.10 -13.16 14.62
N LEU A 180 -17.47 -12.80 15.74
CA LEU A 180 -18.09 -12.87 17.07
C LEU A 180 -19.24 -11.86 17.22
N GLY A 181 -19.04 -10.61 16.82
CA GLY A 181 -20.08 -9.58 16.87
C GLY A 181 -21.27 -9.93 16.00
N TRP A 182 -21.03 -10.45 14.79
CA TRP A 182 -22.08 -10.93 13.89
C TRP A 182 -22.84 -12.11 14.49
N ALA A 183 -22.14 -13.10 15.04
CA ALA A 183 -22.80 -14.26 15.62
C ALA A 183 -23.65 -13.89 16.85
N LEU A 184 -23.17 -12.98 17.70
CA LEU A 184 -23.95 -12.45 18.82
C LEU A 184 -25.17 -11.66 18.32
N SER A 185 -25.00 -10.84 17.29
CA SER A 185 -26.10 -10.07 16.69
C SER A 185 -27.15 -10.98 16.07
N ALA A 186 -26.73 -11.99 15.31
CA ALA A 186 -27.63 -12.98 14.71
C ALA A 186 -28.38 -13.78 15.79
N LEU A 187 -27.72 -14.16 16.90
CA LEU A 187 -28.36 -14.80 18.04
C LEU A 187 -29.43 -13.88 18.66
N MET A 188 -29.10 -12.61 18.89
CA MET A 188 -30.03 -11.64 19.48
C MET A 188 -31.24 -11.39 18.58
N LEU A 189 -31.01 -11.23 17.27
CA LEU A 189 -32.09 -11.08 16.28
C LEU A 189 -33.00 -12.30 16.22
N LEU A 190 -32.43 -13.52 16.25
CA LEU A 190 -33.21 -14.76 16.20
C LEU A 190 -34.01 -15.01 17.50
N THR A 191 -33.49 -14.57 18.64
CA THR A 191 -34.08 -14.89 19.97
C THR A 191 -35.11 -13.84 20.40
N TYR A 192 -34.83 -12.56 20.21
CA TYR A 192 -35.60 -11.47 20.81
C TYR A 192 -36.45 -10.68 19.83
N ASN A 193 -36.17 -10.72 18.53
CA ASN A 193 -36.96 -9.98 17.57
C ASN A 193 -38.19 -10.78 17.14
N SER A 194 -39.32 -10.55 17.83
CA SER A 194 -40.60 -11.16 17.49
C SER A 194 -41.08 -10.77 16.10
N ASN A 195 -40.79 -9.56 15.63
CA ASN A 195 -41.32 -9.00 14.38
C ASN A 195 -40.58 -9.51 13.13
N PHE A 196 -39.30 -9.87 13.28
CA PHE A 196 -38.47 -10.54 12.29
C PHE A 196 -39.03 -11.93 11.96
N LEU A 197 -39.79 -12.50 12.91
CA LEU A 197 -40.52 -13.76 12.78
C LEU A 197 -42.05 -13.56 12.71
N GLN A 198 -42.59 -12.33 12.80
CA GLN A 198 -44.03 -12.09 12.60
C GLN A 198 -44.32 -12.14 11.10
N GLY A 199 -44.96 -13.24 10.68
CA GLY A 199 -45.04 -13.68 9.29
C GLY A 199 -44.54 -15.12 9.11
N VAL A 200 -43.98 -15.73 10.16
CA VAL A 200 -43.55 -17.15 10.23
C VAL A 200 -44.73 -18.06 10.60
N GLN A 201 -45.91 -17.82 10.02
CA GLN A 201 -46.93 -18.87 9.94
C GLN A 201 -46.65 -19.80 8.74
N ASN A 202 -45.87 -19.33 7.75
CA ASN A 202 -45.50 -20.10 6.56
C ASN A 202 -44.00 -20.39 6.55
N GLY A 203 -43.60 -21.66 6.37
CA GLY A 203 -42.18 -22.06 6.31
C GLY A 203 -41.35 -21.35 5.23
N TYR A 204 -41.98 -20.72 4.24
CA TYR A 204 -41.33 -19.98 3.15
C TYR A 204 -40.63 -18.69 3.61
N SER A 205 -41.25 -17.90 4.50
CA SER A 205 -40.63 -16.65 4.99
C SER A 205 -39.40 -16.94 5.84
N LEU A 206 -39.46 -18.00 6.65
CA LEU A 206 -38.33 -18.48 7.44
C LEU A 206 -37.17 -18.98 6.57
N ALA A 207 -37.46 -19.75 5.52
CA ALA A 207 -36.45 -20.22 4.57
C ALA A 207 -35.77 -19.05 3.83
N PHE A 208 -36.56 -18.03 3.46
CA PHE A 208 -36.02 -16.81 2.83
C PHE A 208 -35.06 -16.09 3.78
N VAL A 209 -35.47 -15.81 5.02
CA VAL A 209 -34.65 -15.12 6.03
C VAL A 209 -33.36 -15.89 6.33
N LEU A 210 -33.43 -17.21 6.54
CA LEU A 210 -32.24 -18.03 6.78
C LEU A 210 -31.29 -18.00 5.59
N SER A 211 -31.79 -18.03 4.35
CA SER A 211 -30.96 -17.93 3.16
C SER A 211 -30.22 -16.59 3.05
N VAL A 212 -30.87 -15.48 3.40
CA VAL A 212 -30.26 -14.14 3.45
C VAL A 212 -29.18 -14.08 4.52
N LEU A 213 -29.43 -14.61 5.72
CA LEU A 213 -28.45 -14.66 6.80
C LEU A 213 -27.23 -15.51 6.45
N ILE A 214 -27.42 -16.66 5.79
CA ILE A 214 -26.33 -17.52 5.32
C ILE A 214 -25.50 -16.80 4.26
N SER A 215 -26.16 -16.22 3.25
CA SER A 215 -25.50 -15.48 2.17
C SER A 215 -24.68 -14.31 2.73
N PHE A 216 -25.27 -13.52 3.61
CA PHE A 216 -24.60 -12.39 4.25
C PHE A 216 -23.43 -12.84 5.14
N ALA A 217 -23.59 -13.90 5.93
CA ALA A 217 -22.52 -14.42 6.79
C ALA A 217 -21.30 -14.90 5.99
N ILE A 218 -21.53 -15.55 4.83
CA ILE A 218 -20.46 -15.98 3.92
C ILE A 218 -19.78 -14.74 3.30
N CYS A 219 -20.57 -13.78 2.82
CA CYS A 219 -20.06 -12.54 2.23
C CYS A 219 -19.22 -11.75 3.25
N LEU A 220 -19.74 -11.51 4.45
CA LEU A 220 -19.06 -10.81 5.54
C LEU A 220 -17.75 -11.50 5.91
N SER A 221 -17.76 -12.83 6.01
CA SER A 221 -16.55 -13.62 6.31
C SER A 221 -15.48 -13.46 5.24
N TYR A 222 -15.87 -13.48 3.97
CA TYR A 222 -14.95 -13.37 2.84
C TYR A 222 -14.39 -11.94 2.70
N MET A 223 -15.27 -10.94 2.70
CA MET A 223 -14.92 -9.52 2.61
C MET A 223 -14.01 -9.11 3.76
N SER A 224 -14.27 -9.57 4.99
CA SER A 224 -13.41 -9.27 6.13
C SER A 224 -11.97 -9.75 5.94
N ARG A 225 -11.77 -10.95 5.41
CA ARG A 225 -10.41 -11.48 5.20
C ARG A 225 -9.71 -10.88 3.98
N ILE A 226 -10.43 -10.63 2.89
CA ILE A 226 -9.87 -9.92 1.74
C ILE A 226 -9.40 -8.54 2.14
N TYR A 227 -10.24 -7.80 2.88
CA TYR A 227 -9.91 -6.46 3.33
C TYR A 227 -8.63 -6.44 4.17
N GLN A 228 -8.51 -7.36 5.13
CA GLN A 228 -7.29 -7.48 5.94
C GLN A 228 -6.04 -7.79 5.12
N ARG A 229 -6.16 -8.70 4.14
CA ARG A 229 -5.05 -9.02 3.24
C ARG A 229 -4.66 -7.82 2.39
N SER A 230 -5.65 -7.07 1.90
CA SER A 230 -5.45 -5.85 1.12
C SER A 230 -4.72 -4.79 1.95
N GLU A 231 -5.15 -4.53 3.18
CA GLU A 231 -4.50 -3.57 4.08
C GLU A 231 -3.06 -3.99 4.44
N TRP A 232 -2.82 -5.29 4.65
CA TRP A 232 -1.46 -5.79 4.87
C TRP A 232 -0.57 -5.59 3.63
N LEU A 233 -1.07 -5.93 2.44
CA LEU A 233 -0.36 -5.71 1.17
C LEU A 233 -0.10 -4.23 0.92
N LYS A 234 -1.08 -3.38 1.20
CA LYS A 234 -0.99 -1.92 1.06
C LYS A 234 0.14 -1.34 1.92
N ARG A 235 0.29 -1.79 3.16
CA ARG A 235 1.42 -1.38 4.02
C ARG A 235 2.76 -1.80 3.43
N GLY A 236 2.87 -3.05 2.99
CA GLY A 236 4.07 -3.53 2.30
C GLY A 236 4.37 -2.78 0.99
N TRP A 237 3.33 -2.36 0.26
CA TRP A 237 3.48 -1.52 -0.93
C TRP A 237 3.91 -0.10 -0.60
N GLN A 238 3.40 0.49 0.49
CA GLN A 238 3.82 1.81 0.95
C GLN A 238 5.30 1.81 1.35
N GLU A 239 5.76 0.80 2.10
CA GLU A 239 7.18 0.66 2.46
C GLU A 239 8.07 0.52 1.21
N ARG A 240 7.64 -0.28 0.22
CA ARG A 240 8.37 -0.41 -1.05
C ARG A 240 8.32 0.85 -1.91
N ALA A 241 7.24 1.63 -1.81
CA ALA A 241 7.10 2.88 -2.55
C ALA A 241 8.04 3.99 -2.03
N LEU A 242 8.70 3.80 -0.88
CA LEU A 242 9.77 4.66 -0.37
C LEU A 242 11.16 4.24 -0.86
N ILE A 243 11.27 3.12 -1.58
CA ILE A 243 12.53 2.56 -2.06
C ILE A 243 12.52 2.56 -3.59
N ASP A 244 13.61 3.04 -4.19
CA ASP A 244 13.85 2.93 -5.62
C ASP A 244 14.10 1.46 -6.01
N PRO A 245 13.33 0.87 -6.94
CA PRO A 245 13.40 -0.57 -7.23
C PRO A 245 14.71 -1.00 -7.89
N LEU A 246 15.41 -0.09 -8.59
CA LEU A 246 16.65 -0.41 -9.29
C LEU A 246 17.84 -0.38 -8.32
N THR A 247 18.01 0.71 -7.60
CA THR A 247 19.15 0.91 -6.71
C THR A 247 18.96 0.27 -5.34
N GLY A 248 17.72 0.10 -4.88
CA GLY A 248 17.40 -0.35 -3.52
C GLY A 248 17.55 0.75 -2.46
N LEU A 249 17.69 2.02 -2.89
CA LEU A 249 17.90 3.18 -2.04
C LEU A 249 16.59 3.86 -1.70
N ARG A 250 16.59 4.67 -0.64
CA ARG A 250 15.45 5.54 -0.31
C ARG A 250 15.24 6.55 -1.43
N ASN A 251 14.02 6.72 -1.91
CA ASN A 251 13.70 7.62 -3.02
C ASN A 251 13.35 9.04 -2.54
N LEU A 252 12.97 9.91 -3.48
CA LEU A 252 12.56 11.29 -3.20
C LEU A 252 11.38 11.39 -2.21
N ARG A 253 10.43 10.44 -2.27
CA ARG A 253 9.28 10.41 -1.33
C ARG A 253 9.75 10.12 0.10
N ALA A 254 10.76 9.27 0.25
CA ALA A 254 11.38 9.01 1.53
C ALA A 254 12.16 10.24 2.06
N LEU A 255 12.77 11.03 1.17
CA LEU A 255 13.41 12.29 1.54
C LEU A 255 12.40 13.30 2.11
N GLU A 256 11.26 13.49 1.45
CA GLU A 256 10.18 14.37 1.94
C GLU A 256 9.68 13.95 3.34
N SER A 257 9.45 12.65 3.53
CA SER A 257 9.07 12.12 4.85
C SER A 257 10.15 12.35 5.89
N PHE A 258 11.43 12.19 5.52
CA PHE A 258 12.57 12.37 6.43
C PHE A 258 12.74 13.83 6.87
N LEU A 259 12.57 14.79 5.96
CA LEU A 259 12.67 16.22 6.23
C LEU A 259 11.50 16.74 7.08
N THR A 260 10.32 16.12 6.96
CA THR A 260 9.16 16.46 7.81
C THR A 260 9.48 16.20 9.29
N ASP A 261 10.23 15.14 9.57
CA ASP A 261 10.61 14.74 10.92
C ASP A 261 11.87 15.50 11.43
N ASN A 262 12.77 15.92 10.54
CA ASN A 262 14.07 16.53 10.87
C ASN A 262 14.24 17.91 10.24
N LYS A 263 13.98 18.97 11.03
CA LYS A 263 13.95 20.37 10.54
C LYS A 263 15.33 21.02 10.40
N ASP A 264 16.34 20.57 11.15
CA ASP A 264 17.67 21.17 11.18
C ASP A 264 18.68 20.33 10.39
N THR A 265 18.39 20.09 9.11
CA THR A 265 19.27 19.30 8.24
C THR A 265 19.67 20.06 6.98
N THR A 266 20.88 19.78 6.50
CA THR A 266 21.42 20.38 5.28
C THR A 266 21.32 19.39 4.13
N LEU A 267 20.78 19.84 3.00
CA LEU A 267 20.72 19.04 1.79
C LEU A 267 22.00 19.23 1.00
N CYS A 268 22.63 18.12 0.64
CA CYS A 268 23.79 18.09 -0.23
C CYS A 268 23.43 17.31 -1.50
N CYS A 269 23.60 17.92 -2.67
CA CYS A 269 23.50 17.23 -3.94
C CYS A 269 24.90 16.78 -4.37
N LEU A 270 25.07 15.48 -4.58
CA LEU A 270 26.29 14.85 -5.10
C LEU A 270 26.03 14.38 -6.53
N ARG A 271 26.71 14.99 -7.49
CA ARG A 271 26.60 14.69 -8.92
C ARG A 271 27.78 13.84 -9.40
N MET A 272 27.47 12.91 -10.30
CA MET A 272 28.40 12.03 -10.99
C MET A 272 28.42 12.44 -12.47
N ASP A 273 29.43 13.20 -12.90
CA ASP A 273 29.34 13.93 -14.17
C ASP A 273 29.33 12.99 -15.39
N ASN A 274 30.33 12.12 -15.49
CA ASN A 274 30.51 11.22 -16.64
C ASN A 274 29.62 9.96 -16.60
N LEU A 275 28.76 9.81 -15.58
CA LEU A 275 27.96 8.59 -15.41
C LEU A 275 26.93 8.40 -16.53
N GLU A 276 26.40 9.49 -17.09
CA GLU A 276 25.44 9.38 -18.21
C GLU A 276 26.08 8.77 -19.44
N PHE A 277 27.23 9.32 -19.82
CA PHE A 277 28.02 8.88 -20.96
C PHE A 277 28.39 7.41 -20.80
N LEU A 278 28.91 7.04 -19.62
CA LEU A 278 29.24 5.65 -19.29
C LEU A 278 28.00 4.75 -19.34
N SER A 279 26.84 5.23 -18.88
CA SER A 279 25.59 4.47 -18.90
C SER A 279 25.07 4.22 -20.32
N ARG A 280 25.32 5.14 -21.26
CA ARG A 280 24.96 4.95 -22.68
C ARG A 280 25.84 3.88 -23.33
N HIS A 281 27.10 3.77 -22.91
CA HIS A 281 28.05 2.79 -23.45
C HIS A 281 27.92 1.40 -22.81
N TYR A 282 27.93 1.32 -21.47
CA TYR A 282 27.94 0.05 -20.72
C TYR A 282 26.54 -0.43 -20.29
N GLY A 283 25.51 0.39 -20.50
CA GLY A 283 24.12 0.06 -20.19
C GLY A 283 23.68 0.41 -18.75
N LEU A 284 22.38 0.26 -18.51
CA LEU A 284 21.71 0.72 -17.28
C LEU A 284 22.19 0.01 -16.02
N MET A 285 22.53 -1.29 -16.10
CA MET A 285 22.97 -2.04 -14.92
C MET A 285 24.32 -1.55 -14.37
N MET A 286 25.20 -1.04 -15.23
CA MET A 286 26.45 -0.42 -14.81
C MET A 286 26.18 0.80 -13.93
N ARG A 287 25.27 1.68 -14.35
CA ARG A 287 24.87 2.86 -13.58
C ARG A 287 24.34 2.49 -12.19
N VAL A 288 23.49 1.47 -12.12
CA VAL A 288 22.91 1.00 -10.85
C VAL A 288 23.99 0.48 -9.91
N GLN A 289 24.94 -0.33 -10.41
CA GLN A 289 26.01 -0.87 -9.57
C GLN A 289 27.03 0.21 -9.17
N CYS A 290 27.36 1.15 -10.06
CA CYS A 290 28.23 2.29 -9.71
C CYS A 290 27.64 3.10 -8.56
N LYS A 291 26.34 3.45 -8.63
CA LYS A 291 25.66 4.14 -7.51
C LYS A 291 25.71 3.32 -6.22
N ARG A 292 25.47 2.01 -6.28
CA ARG A 292 25.60 1.13 -5.10
C ARG A 292 27.03 1.08 -4.56
N ALA A 293 28.04 1.09 -5.42
CA ALA A 293 29.45 1.10 -5.02
C ALA A 293 29.82 2.41 -4.31
N ILE A 294 29.40 3.55 -4.87
CA ILE A 294 29.59 4.88 -4.26
C ILE A 294 28.98 4.92 -2.87
N ILE A 295 27.78 4.37 -2.71
CA ILE A 295 27.09 4.39 -1.42
C ILE A 295 27.78 3.51 -0.38
N ARG A 296 28.34 2.37 -0.78
CA ARG A 296 29.18 1.57 0.12
C ARG A 296 30.42 2.33 0.58
N GLN A 297 30.99 3.19 -0.27
CA GLN A 297 32.12 4.04 0.09
C GLN A 297 31.70 5.24 0.95
N LEU A 298 30.49 5.75 0.75
CA LEU A 298 29.95 6.89 1.50
C LEU A 298 29.46 6.47 2.89
N GLN A 299 28.92 5.26 3.04
CA GLN A 299 28.37 4.74 4.29
C GLN A 299 29.29 4.86 5.53
N PRO A 300 30.61 4.58 5.48
CA PRO A 300 31.50 4.80 6.63
C PRO A 300 31.73 6.28 6.99
N LEU A 301 31.44 7.21 6.07
CA LEU A 301 31.61 8.65 6.28
C LEU A 301 30.35 9.32 6.86
N LEU A 302 29.23 8.59 6.91
CA LEU A 302 27.93 9.08 7.37
C LEU A 302 27.69 8.75 8.85
N MET A 303 27.08 9.70 9.55
CA MET A 303 26.62 9.54 10.92
C MET A 303 25.28 8.78 10.96
N PRO A 304 24.88 8.18 12.10
CA PRO A 304 23.64 7.39 12.20
C PRO A 304 22.35 8.15 11.83
N ASN A 305 22.35 9.48 11.97
CA ASN A 305 21.21 10.34 11.62
C ASN A 305 21.25 10.84 10.17
N GLU A 306 22.24 10.44 9.39
CA GLU A 306 22.44 10.90 8.01
C GLU A 306 22.12 9.80 7.03
N GLN A 307 21.56 10.19 5.89
CA GLN A 307 21.05 9.24 4.92
C GLN A 307 21.27 9.73 3.50
N VAL A 308 21.35 8.75 2.60
CA VAL A 308 21.48 8.96 1.17
C VAL A 308 20.16 8.62 0.51
N PHE A 309 19.72 9.52 -0.36
CA PHE A 309 18.49 9.42 -1.12
C PHE A 309 18.80 9.45 -2.62
N GLN A 310 18.06 8.62 -3.36
CA GLN A 310 18.15 8.51 -4.80
C GLN A 310 17.19 9.49 -5.45
N ILE A 311 17.74 10.39 -6.27
CA ILE A 311 17.01 11.28 -7.17
C ILE A 311 17.15 10.77 -8.61
N PRO A 312 16.13 10.94 -9.48
CA PRO A 312 16.27 10.66 -10.91
C PRO A 312 17.47 11.40 -11.50
N GLY A 313 18.21 10.76 -12.42
CA GLY A 313 19.42 11.36 -12.99
C GLY A 313 20.72 10.85 -12.36
N ASN A 314 21.81 11.57 -12.57
CA ASN A 314 23.17 11.14 -12.21
C ASN A 314 23.60 11.71 -10.86
N GLU A 315 22.63 11.90 -9.99
CA GLU A 315 22.81 12.58 -8.72
C GLU A 315 22.32 11.68 -7.58
N LEU A 316 22.84 11.97 -6.39
CA LEU A 316 22.42 11.43 -5.10
C LEU A 316 22.25 12.62 -4.16
N VAL A 317 21.25 12.56 -3.30
CA VAL A 317 21.10 13.54 -2.22
C VAL A 317 21.59 12.94 -0.93
N VAL A 318 22.53 13.63 -0.31
CA VAL A 318 23.10 13.27 0.99
C VAL A 318 22.57 14.30 1.98
N VAL A 319 21.89 13.82 3.02
CA VAL A 319 21.43 14.68 4.10
C VAL A 319 22.47 14.65 5.20
N LEU A 320 23.13 15.79 5.43
CA LEU A 320 24.17 15.95 6.44
C LEU A 320 23.64 16.78 7.61
N SER A 321 24.05 16.40 8.82
CA SER A 321 23.72 17.10 10.07
C SER A 321 25.01 17.63 10.70
N GLY A 322 25.08 18.93 10.99
CA GLY A 322 26.20 19.54 11.70
C GLY A 322 26.53 20.97 11.27
N PRO A 323 27.41 21.67 12.02
CA PRO A 323 27.72 23.09 11.80
C PRO A 323 28.70 23.37 10.64
N GLU A 324 29.45 22.37 10.15
CA GLU A 324 30.46 22.53 9.08
C GLU A 324 30.18 21.63 7.86
N THR A 325 28.97 21.71 7.31
CA THR A 325 28.56 20.89 6.16
C THR A 325 29.48 21.04 4.94
N GLY A 326 29.92 22.27 4.62
CA GLY A 326 30.74 22.54 3.44
C GLY A 326 32.09 21.83 3.45
N ALA A 327 32.86 21.97 4.53
CA ALA A 327 34.17 21.34 4.68
C ALA A 327 34.06 19.81 4.68
N ARG A 328 33.04 19.28 5.36
CA ARG A 328 32.79 17.84 5.40
C ARG A 328 32.37 17.27 4.05
N LEU A 329 31.53 18.00 3.31
CA LEU A 329 31.13 17.61 1.96
C LEU A 329 32.33 17.66 1.01
N GLN A 330 33.22 18.65 1.13
CA GLN A 330 34.47 18.70 0.36
C GLN A 330 35.33 17.47 0.63
N HIS A 331 35.56 17.11 1.90
CA HIS A 331 36.30 15.91 2.25
C HIS A 331 35.67 14.63 1.67
N ILE A 332 34.33 14.53 1.64
CA ILE A 332 33.61 13.42 1.00
C ILE A 332 33.90 13.38 -0.51
N VAL A 333 33.81 14.52 -1.20
CA VAL A 333 34.07 14.63 -2.64
C VAL A 333 35.52 14.27 -2.96
N ASP A 334 36.49 14.80 -2.21
CA ASP A 334 37.91 14.50 -2.38
C ASP A 334 38.19 13.01 -2.18
N HIS A 335 37.57 12.40 -1.15
CA HIS A 335 37.67 10.97 -0.91
C HIS A 335 37.07 10.14 -2.05
N LEU A 336 35.93 10.53 -2.62
CA LEU A 336 35.32 9.85 -3.75
C LEU A 336 36.14 9.99 -5.03
N ASN A 337 36.65 11.19 -5.33
CA ASN A 337 37.52 11.46 -6.48
C ASN A 337 38.86 10.70 -6.39
N SER A 338 39.37 10.45 -5.17
CA SER A 338 40.62 9.68 -4.98
C SER A 338 40.49 8.18 -5.28
N ARG A 339 39.27 7.64 -5.36
CA ARG A 339 39.01 6.20 -5.49
C ARG A 339 38.40 5.85 -6.84
N LYS A 340 38.98 4.86 -7.51
CA LYS A 340 38.40 4.29 -8.73
C LYS A 340 37.23 3.35 -8.41
N ILE A 341 36.19 3.43 -9.23
CA ILE A 341 35.03 2.54 -9.14
C ILE A 341 35.19 1.47 -10.21
N TYR A 342 35.10 0.20 -9.82
CA TYR A 342 35.30 -0.91 -10.74
C TYR A 342 33.97 -1.48 -11.23
N TRP A 343 33.89 -1.73 -12.54
CA TRP A 343 32.80 -2.47 -13.18
C TRP A 343 33.42 -3.60 -14.01
N ASN A 344 33.10 -4.86 -13.73
CA ASN A 344 33.66 -6.02 -14.46
C ASN A 344 35.20 -5.95 -14.63
N ASN A 345 35.93 -5.56 -13.57
CA ASN A 345 37.38 -5.33 -13.55
C ASN A 345 37.89 -4.16 -14.41
N THR A 346 37.03 -3.36 -15.04
CA THR A 346 37.44 -2.07 -15.62
C THR A 346 37.31 -0.98 -14.57
N GLY A 347 38.40 -0.23 -14.35
CA GLY A 347 38.39 0.94 -13.48
C GLY A 347 37.76 2.12 -14.20
N LEU A 348 36.60 2.56 -13.74
CA LEU A 348 35.90 3.73 -14.23
C LEU A 348 36.39 4.96 -13.46
N ASP A 349 36.70 6.01 -14.21
CA ASP A 349 37.01 7.32 -13.66
C ASP A 349 35.72 8.14 -13.62
N ILE A 350 35.25 8.45 -12.42
CA ILE A 350 34.00 9.19 -12.20
C ILE A 350 34.36 10.45 -11.45
N GLU A 351 34.12 11.58 -12.10
CA GLU A 351 34.26 12.90 -11.50
C GLU A 351 33.03 13.23 -10.65
N PHE A 352 33.29 13.66 -9.42
CA PHE A 352 32.28 14.05 -8.46
C PHE A 352 32.27 15.57 -8.25
N GLY A 353 31.08 16.14 -8.36
CA GLY A 353 30.78 17.50 -7.93
C GLY A 353 29.74 17.48 -6.83
N ALA A 354 29.80 18.43 -5.90
CA ALA A 354 28.75 18.57 -4.91
C ALA A 354 28.41 20.03 -4.58
N ALA A 355 27.16 20.23 -4.18
CA ALA A 355 26.66 21.49 -3.65
C ALA A 355 25.81 21.24 -2.41
N TRP A 356 25.74 22.22 -1.52
CA TRP A 356 24.93 22.13 -0.30
C TRP A 356 24.09 23.38 -0.05
N GLY A 357 22.95 23.20 0.61
CA GLY A 357 22.03 24.28 0.99
C GLY A 357 21.18 23.90 2.20
N GLY A 358 20.90 24.89 3.04
CA GLY A 358 19.91 24.73 4.10
C GLY A 358 18.50 24.81 3.51
N VAL A 359 17.57 23.99 4.02
CA VAL A 359 16.17 24.06 3.62
C VAL A 359 15.37 24.74 4.71
N GLU A 360 14.98 26.00 4.48
CA GLU A 360 13.90 26.59 5.27
C GLU A 360 12.58 25.94 4.86
N PHE A 361 12.17 24.92 5.60
CA PHE A 361 10.96 24.14 5.32
C PHE A 361 9.70 24.91 5.74
N LYS A 362 9.42 26.04 5.07
CA LYS A 362 8.16 26.79 5.24
C LYS A 362 7.08 26.37 4.24
N CYS A 363 7.40 25.68 3.15
CA CYS A 363 6.39 25.15 2.22
C CYS A 363 6.99 24.02 1.36
N GLY A 364 6.33 22.86 1.24
CA GLY A 364 6.85 21.68 0.53
C GLY A 364 7.20 21.91 -0.96
N GLU A 365 6.67 22.97 -1.60
CA GLU A 365 7.05 23.37 -2.96
C GLU A 365 8.49 23.90 -3.05
N SER A 366 9.09 24.39 -1.95
CA SER A 366 10.48 24.87 -1.96
C SER A 366 11.51 23.75 -2.10
N LEU A 367 11.16 22.50 -1.75
CA LEU A 367 12.10 21.37 -1.82
C LEU A 367 12.53 21.06 -3.26
N TYR A 368 11.57 20.94 -4.18
CA TYR A 368 11.90 20.61 -5.57
C TYR A 368 12.70 21.73 -6.24
N HIS A 369 12.37 22.98 -5.94
CA HIS A 369 13.11 24.14 -6.44
C HIS A 369 14.54 24.17 -5.90
N THR A 370 14.72 24.01 -4.59
CA THR A 370 16.06 23.98 -3.95
C THR A 370 16.90 22.81 -4.47
N LEU A 371 16.32 21.63 -4.67
CA LEU A 371 17.00 20.51 -5.31
C LEU A 371 17.45 20.82 -6.74
N GLY A 372 16.62 21.52 -7.53
CA GLY A 372 17.00 21.99 -8.86
C GLY A 372 18.18 22.97 -8.84
N GLN A 373 18.16 23.93 -7.91
CA GLN A 373 19.26 24.88 -7.71
C GLN A 373 20.56 24.17 -7.28
N LEU A 374 20.46 23.20 -6.36
CA LEU A 374 21.59 22.40 -5.90
C LEU A 374 22.15 21.49 -7.00
N SER A 375 21.30 20.89 -7.84
CA SER A 375 21.72 20.12 -9.01
C SER A 375 22.54 20.97 -9.98
N TRP A 376 22.07 22.18 -10.27
CA TRP A 376 22.80 23.13 -11.13
C TRP A 376 24.15 23.55 -10.53
N LEU A 377 24.19 23.85 -9.22
CA LEU A 377 25.44 24.16 -8.54
C LEU A 377 26.40 22.96 -8.51
N ALA A 378 25.88 21.74 -8.31
CA ALA A 378 26.69 20.53 -8.32
C ALA A 378 27.32 20.31 -9.71
N GLU A 379 26.61 20.60 -10.80
CA GLU A 379 27.17 20.59 -12.16
C GLU A 379 28.35 21.58 -12.32
N LYS A 380 28.21 22.80 -11.82
CA LYS A 380 29.29 23.79 -11.85
C LYS A 380 30.48 23.40 -10.99
N SER A 381 30.22 22.74 -9.86
CA SER A 381 31.26 22.29 -8.95
C SER A 381 32.19 21.23 -9.58
N CYS A 382 31.70 20.40 -10.51
CA CYS A 382 32.52 19.40 -11.21
C CYS A 382 33.72 20.07 -11.91
N SER A 383 33.47 21.17 -12.66
CA SER A 383 34.57 21.91 -13.32
C SER A 383 35.52 22.60 -12.34
N ALA A 384 34.99 23.09 -11.22
CA ALA A 384 35.76 23.90 -10.27
C ALA A 384 36.49 23.06 -9.20
N HIS A 385 36.19 21.76 -9.10
CA HIS A 385 36.69 20.83 -8.07
C HIS A 385 36.47 21.34 -6.62
N GLN A 386 35.53 22.26 -6.43
CA GLN A 386 35.21 22.87 -5.15
C GLN A 386 33.71 22.81 -4.91
N VAL A 387 33.34 22.38 -3.70
CA VAL A 387 31.97 22.30 -3.24
C VAL A 387 31.36 23.70 -3.11
N LEU A 388 30.19 23.90 -3.71
CA LEU A 388 29.49 25.18 -3.74
C LEU A 388 28.36 25.26 -2.70
N SER A 389 28.13 26.46 -2.16
CA SER A 389 27.02 26.73 -1.23
C SER A 389 25.89 27.47 -1.92
N LEU A 390 24.65 27.06 -1.64
CA LEU A 390 23.44 27.71 -2.17
C LEU A 390 23.28 29.12 -1.57
N ASN A 391 23.62 29.31 -0.29
CA ASN A 391 23.44 30.59 0.39
C ASN A 391 24.22 31.74 -0.27
N ASN A 392 25.43 31.47 -0.76
CA ASN A 392 26.26 32.49 -1.41
C ASN A 392 25.87 32.73 -2.87
N SER A 393 25.02 31.88 -3.44
CA SER A 393 24.69 31.87 -4.88
C SER A 393 23.18 31.97 -5.15
N LEU A 394 22.34 32.19 -4.14
CA LEU A 394 20.88 32.22 -4.26
C LEU A 394 20.39 33.20 -5.34
N GLU A 395 20.88 34.45 -5.31
CA GLU A 395 20.48 35.49 -6.26
C GLU A 395 21.01 35.23 -7.68
N THR A 396 22.24 34.71 -7.80
CA THR A 396 22.84 34.41 -9.11
C THR A 396 22.23 33.17 -9.76
N VAL A 397 21.88 32.15 -8.96
CA VAL A 397 21.27 30.91 -9.44
C VAL A 397 19.82 31.14 -9.85
N SER A 398 19.02 31.88 -9.05
CA SER A 398 17.62 32.18 -9.41
C SER A 398 17.51 33.07 -10.65
N GLY A 399 18.40 34.05 -10.78
CA GLY A 399 18.48 34.88 -12.00
C GLY A 399 18.84 34.05 -13.22
N GLN A 400 19.96 33.30 -13.16
CA GLN A 400 20.46 32.56 -14.33
C GLN A 400 19.56 31.42 -14.80
N THR A 401 18.88 30.70 -13.90
CA THR A 401 17.94 29.64 -14.31
C THR A 401 16.72 30.22 -15.00
N THR A 402 16.18 31.31 -14.48
CA THR A 402 15.06 32.04 -15.10
C THR A 402 15.47 32.62 -16.46
N ASP A 403 16.64 33.26 -16.52
CA ASP A 403 17.19 33.85 -17.75
C ASP A 403 17.42 32.81 -18.85
N ARG A 404 17.92 31.61 -18.50
CA ARG A 404 18.10 30.52 -19.48
C ARG A 404 16.77 30.03 -20.04
N VAL A 405 15.75 29.88 -19.20
CA VAL A 405 14.41 29.45 -19.65
C VAL A 405 13.78 30.52 -20.53
N LEU A 406 13.89 31.80 -20.15
CA LEU A 406 13.43 32.93 -20.96
C LEU A 406 14.18 33.00 -22.29
N MET A 407 15.51 32.84 -22.28
CA MET A 407 16.35 32.85 -23.49
C MET A 407 16.01 31.67 -24.41
N LEU A 408 15.70 30.49 -23.86
CA LEU A 408 15.29 29.31 -24.63
C LEU A 408 13.90 29.51 -25.26
N GLY A 409 12.96 30.14 -24.53
CA GLY A 409 11.67 30.57 -25.08
C GLY A 409 11.83 31.60 -26.21
N ARG A 410 12.75 32.56 -26.03
CA ARG A 410 13.10 33.59 -27.02
C ARG A 410 13.70 32.97 -28.28
N VAL A 411 14.65 32.04 -28.13
CA VAL A 411 15.26 31.30 -29.24
C VAL A 411 14.23 30.47 -29.99
N LYS A 412 13.34 29.76 -29.28
CA LYS A 412 12.28 28.96 -29.91
C LYS A 412 11.33 29.82 -30.74
N ARG A 413 10.85 30.93 -30.15
CA ARG A 413 9.97 31.89 -30.84
C ARG A 413 10.65 32.46 -32.09
N ALA A 414 11.90 32.87 -31.97
CA ALA A 414 12.67 33.40 -33.09
C ALA A 414 12.89 32.37 -34.22
N LEU A 415 13.08 31.09 -33.89
CA LEU A 415 13.16 30.03 -34.90
C LEU A 415 11.80 29.77 -35.57
N ASP A 416 10.71 29.75 -34.79
CA ASP A 416 9.35 29.55 -35.31
C ASP A 416 8.91 30.71 -36.23
N GLU A 417 9.37 31.94 -35.95
CA GLU A 417 9.14 33.14 -36.78
C GLU A 417 10.10 33.26 -37.98
N GLY A 418 11.03 32.32 -38.16
CA GLY A 418 12.01 32.36 -39.26
C GLY A 418 13.11 33.41 -39.10
N GLY A 419 13.42 33.84 -37.87
CA GLY A 419 14.42 34.86 -37.54
C GLY A 419 15.89 34.46 -37.74
N LEU A 420 16.18 33.30 -38.35
CA LEU A 420 17.55 32.86 -38.62
C LEU A 420 18.12 33.59 -39.85
N ARG A 421 19.19 34.37 -39.64
CA ARG A 421 19.92 35.08 -40.69
C ARG A 421 21.29 34.48 -40.92
N LEU A 422 21.73 34.51 -42.17
CA LEU A 422 23.05 34.03 -42.59
C LEU A 422 23.92 35.22 -43.03
N TYR A 423 25.12 35.27 -42.51
CA TYR A 423 26.15 36.25 -42.86
C TYR A 423 27.32 35.52 -43.51
N ALA A 424 28.02 36.17 -44.43
CA ALA A 424 29.20 35.61 -45.11
C ALA A 424 30.44 36.43 -44.74
N GLN A 425 31.39 35.83 -44.04
CA GLN A 425 32.66 36.46 -43.68
C GLN A 425 33.75 36.00 -44.67
N PRO A 426 34.36 36.91 -45.46
CA PRO A 426 35.41 36.54 -46.39
C PRO A 426 36.71 36.21 -45.65
N ILE A 427 37.28 35.04 -45.95
CA ILE A 427 38.61 34.63 -45.51
C ILE A 427 39.47 34.50 -46.76
N GLN A 428 40.34 35.48 -46.97
CA GLN A 428 41.22 35.57 -48.14
C GLN A 428 42.66 35.31 -47.74
N ARG A 429 43.37 34.54 -48.56
CA ARG A 429 44.84 34.48 -48.50
C ARG A 429 45.43 35.72 -49.17
N TRP A 430 46.74 35.89 -48.95
CA TRP A 430 47.53 36.97 -49.53
C TRP A 430 47.56 36.98 -51.07
N ASP A 431 47.21 35.86 -51.73
CA ASP A 431 47.14 35.68 -53.19
C ASP A 431 45.74 35.99 -53.77
N GLY A 432 44.78 36.43 -52.95
CA GLY A 432 43.42 36.77 -53.38
C GLY A 432 42.48 35.57 -53.53
N VAL A 433 42.96 34.33 -53.35
CA VAL A 433 42.10 33.14 -53.30
C VAL A 433 41.58 32.96 -51.88
N GLY A 434 40.26 32.83 -51.75
CA GLY A 434 39.60 32.73 -50.46
C GLY A 434 38.28 32.01 -50.52
N TYR A 435 37.66 31.83 -49.36
CA TYR A 435 36.31 31.31 -49.21
C TYR A 435 35.53 32.20 -48.25
N HIS A 436 34.21 32.01 -48.20
CA HIS A 436 33.35 32.72 -47.26
C HIS A 436 32.91 31.76 -46.16
N GLU A 437 33.19 32.11 -44.92
CA GLU A 437 32.65 31.40 -43.76
C GLU A 437 31.21 31.89 -43.52
N ILE A 438 30.26 30.96 -43.44
CA ILE A 438 28.86 31.27 -43.19
C ILE A 438 28.61 31.32 -41.69
N LEU A 439 28.19 32.48 -41.19
CA LEU A 439 27.88 32.71 -39.79
C LEU A 439 26.37 32.82 -39.60
N SER A 440 25.81 32.03 -38.68
CA SER A 440 24.42 32.15 -38.29
C SER A 440 24.23 33.29 -37.27
N ARG A 441 23.10 33.99 -37.37
CA ARG A 441 22.62 34.95 -36.37
C ARG A 441 21.13 34.74 -36.18
N LEU A 442 20.65 34.86 -34.95
CA LEU A 442 19.23 34.70 -34.65
C LEU A 442 18.65 36.05 -34.27
N GLU A 443 17.72 36.56 -35.06
CA GLU A 443 17.01 37.79 -34.75
C GLU A 443 15.79 37.50 -33.89
N SER A 444 15.66 38.20 -32.77
CA SER A 444 14.51 38.09 -31.89
C SER A 444 14.19 39.45 -31.29
N GLU A 445 12.95 39.92 -31.47
CA GLU A 445 12.47 41.19 -30.92
C GLU A 445 13.36 42.40 -31.31
N GLY A 446 13.90 42.38 -32.55
CA GLY A 446 14.77 43.44 -33.08
C GLY A 446 16.24 43.37 -32.65
N GLU A 447 16.64 42.37 -31.85
CA GLU A 447 18.03 42.16 -31.43
C GLU A 447 18.65 40.96 -32.17
N LEU A 448 19.91 41.10 -32.62
CA LEU A 448 20.68 40.02 -33.24
C LEU A 448 21.47 39.24 -32.18
N LEU A 449 21.09 37.99 -31.97
CA LEU A 449 21.78 37.04 -31.08
C LEU A 449 22.90 36.30 -31.84
N THR A 450 24.08 36.25 -31.24
CA THR A 450 25.24 35.51 -31.78
C THR A 450 25.15 34.01 -31.43
N PRO A 451 25.77 33.13 -32.23
CA PRO A 451 25.81 31.69 -32.02
C PRO A 451 26.24 31.29 -30.62
N ASP A 452 27.20 32.01 -30.04
CA ASP A 452 27.76 31.73 -28.72
C ASP A 452 26.69 31.81 -27.61
N LYS A 453 25.65 32.63 -27.81
CA LYS A 453 24.55 32.79 -26.85
C LYS A 453 23.48 31.71 -27.00
N PHE A 454 23.12 31.30 -28.22
CA PHE A 454 22.01 30.36 -28.44
C PHE A 454 22.44 28.90 -28.68
N LEU A 455 23.61 28.64 -29.26
CA LEU A 455 24.08 27.27 -29.53
C LEU A 455 24.25 26.41 -28.27
N PRO A 456 24.79 26.91 -27.15
CA PRO A 456 24.88 26.10 -25.92
C PRO A 456 23.51 25.66 -25.41
N LEU A 457 22.49 26.51 -25.55
CA LEU A 457 21.12 26.20 -25.15
C LEU A 457 20.50 25.13 -26.06
N VAL A 458 20.68 25.25 -27.38
CA VAL A 458 20.20 24.26 -28.34
C VAL A 458 20.91 22.91 -28.12
N ARG A 459 22.22 22.92 -27.87
CA ARG A 459 23.00 21.72 -27.59
C ARG A 459 22.56 21.00 -26.32
N SER A 460 22.03 21.71 -25.33
CA SER A 460 21.49 21.09 -24.11
C SER A 460 20.14 20.40 -24.30
N LEU A 461 19.46 20.64 -25.44
CA LEU A 461 18.18 20.00 -25.79
C LEU A 461 18.37 18.72 -26.63
N THR A 462 19.57 18.47 -27.15
CA THR A 462 19.96 17.31 -27.98
C THR A 462 20.90 16.39 -27.22
#